data_AF-A0AAE3SHM6-F1
#
_entry.id   AF-A0AAE3SHM6-F1
#
_cell.length_a   1.000
_cell.length_b   1.000
_cell.length_c   1.000
_cell.angle_alpha   90.00
_cell.angle_beta   90.00
_cell.angle_gamma   90.00
#
_symmetry.space_group_name_H-M   'P 1'
#
loop_
_entity.id
_entity.type
_entity.pdbx_description
1 polymer ?
#
loop_
_entity_poly.entity_id
_entity_poly.type
_entity_poly.pdbx_seq_one_letter_code
_entity_poly.pdbx_strand_id
1 'polypeptide(L)'
;MKKKVLFVVTSHSEKGNTGEKTGFFLSEVTHPWEVLFDAGYEIDFVSPLGGKAPVDGFDLTDSVNKKFWENTEYRQKVENTMKPSEVDVKEYAAIFFAGGHGTMWDLPDNKELQNIAAQIYETNGVVGAVCHGPAGLVNIKLKDGSYLVAGKKVNAFTNEEEEIVGLTKVVPFLLEDKLKERGVIFEKSAPWQVHVVVDYRLVTGQNPQSAHAVGEAIKEQLEKENTKYMKQSAIVFQEKYTPGTTDNFCSNEVIVKGLTTKEVWKYLVNPFVWTEYYSNSSDVEFLNSNDKELYDGVRFRFKTFGFPIEAQITEFVPPCGNEAARLAWHGWAEGDEATRLDVIHAWLIEDLPGGRVRILTQESQIGKPAQELAKTKPNPIINGHQDWLDGLVNYAKSKK
;
A
#
# COMPACT_ATOMS: atom_id res chain seq x y z
N MET A 1 -9.46 9.46 6.70
CA MET A 1 -8.69 8.42 7.41
C MET A 1 -8.66 8.71 8.89
N LYS A 2 -8.30 7.69 9.66
CA LYS A 2 -7.81 7.84 11.03
C LYS A 2 -6.63 8.82 11.03
N LYS A 3 -6.69 9.85 11.87
CA LYS A 3 -5.66 10.89 11.98
C LYS A 3 -4.69 10.67 13.13
N LYS A 4 -4.73 9.51 13.80
CA LYS A 4 -3.93 9.26 15.00
C LYS A 4 -2.75 8.32 14.79
N VAL A 5 -1.64 8.62 15.45
CA VAL A 5 -0.47 7.76 15.59
C VAL A 5 -0.24 7.46 17.07
N LEU A 6 -0.06 6.18 17.40
CA LEU A 6 0.20 5.73 18.77
C LEU A 6 1.70 5.66 19.01
N PHE A 7 2.24 6.52 19.86
CA PHE A 7 3.63 6.48 20.29
C PHE A 7 3.77 5.58 21.51
N VAL A 8 4.65 4.58 21.41
CA VAL A 8 5.02 3.68 22.50
C VAL A 8 6.32 4.17 23.12
N VAL A 9 6.30 4.37 24.44
CA VAL A 9 7.47 4.71 25.24
C VAL A 9 7.64 3.70 26.38
N THR A 10 8.86 3.52 26.85
CA THR A 10 9.15 2.64 28.00
C THR A 10 8.60 3.21 29.31
N SER A 11 8.28 2.34 30.26
CA SER A 11 8.05 2.68 31.67
C SER A 11 9.29 2.39 32.54
N HIS A 12 10.35 1.80 31.97
CA HIS A 12 11.56 1.39 32.68
C HIS A 12 12.55 2.54 32.85
N SER A 13 13.13 2.69 34.05
CA SER A 13 13.90 3.90 34.42
C SER A 13 15.35 3.67 34.85
N GLU A 14 15.84 2.42 34.83
CA GLU A 14 17.21 2.08 35.26
C GLU A 14 17.92 1.17 34.25
N LYS A 15 19.24 1.31 34.11
CA LYS A 15 20.03 0.44 33.20
C LYS A 15 20.38 -0.86 33.92
N GLY A 16 19.42 -1.77 34.04
CA GLY A 16 19.60 -3.02 34.77
C GLY A 16 19.96 -2.77 36.24
N ASN A 17 21.06 -3.36 36.71
CA ASN A 17 21.50 -3.25 38.12
C ASN A 17 22.62 -2.22 38.32
N THR A 18 22.89 -1.32 37.36
CA THR A 18 24.00 -0.36 37.46
C THR A 18 23.69 0.82 38.40
N GLY A 19 22.41 1.08 38.68
CA GLY A 19 21.93 2.27 39.38
C GLY A 19 21.88 3.53 38.49
N GLU A 20 22.31 3.45 37.24
CA GLU A 20 22.19 4.54 36.27
C GLU A 20 20.75 4.65 35.74
N LYS A 21 20.27 5.88 35.56
CA LYS A 21 18.93 6.13 35.01
C LYS A 21 18.87 5.94 33.51
N THR A 22 17.67 5.64 33.02
CA THR A 22 17.32 5.64 31.60
C THR A 22 15.80 5.90 31.45
N GLY A 23 15.30 5.73 30.23
CA GLY A 23 13.93 6.01 29.84
C GLY A 23 13.80 5.97 28.33
N PHE A 24 12.77 6.63 27.81
CA PHE A 24 12.71 6.91 26.38
C PHE A 24 13.68 8.05 26.04
N PHE A 25 14.36 7.97 24.89
CA PHE A 25 15.26 9.04 24.48
C PHE A 25 14.47 10.23 23.92
N LEU A 26 14.64 11.43 24.48
CA LEU A 26 13.74 12.56 24.19
C LEU A 26 13.65 12.88 22.69
N SER A 27 14.77 13.03 21.98
CA SER A 27 14.75 13.37 20.55
C SER A 27 14.14 12.29 19.67
N GLU A 28 14.13 11.03 20.12
CA GLU A 28 13.48 9.92 19.42
C GLU A 28 11.96 9.93 19.55
N VAL A 29 11.41 10.73 20.46
CA VAL A 29 9.99 11.07 20.52
C VAL A 29 9.70 12.38 19.81
N THR A 30 10.45 13.44 20.14
CA THR A 30 10.09 14.80 19.71
C THR A 30 10.30 15.04 18.22
N HIS A 31 11.33 14.44 17.60
CA HIS A 31 11.61 14.62 16.17
C HIS A 31 10.56 13.94 15.29
N PRO A 32 10.17 12.66 15.52
CA PRO A 32 9.04 12.06 14.82
C PRO A 32 7.72 12.75 15.13
N TRP A 33 7.52 13.20 16.38
CA TRP A 33 6.34 13.96 16.77
C TRP A 33 6.19 15.24 15.94
N GLU A 34 7.24 16.04 15.78
CA GLU A 34 7.18 17.30 15.04
C GLU A 34 6.74 17.07 13.59
N VAL A 35 7.37 16.10 12.92
CA VAL A 35 7.04 15.75 11.52
C VAL A 35 5.56 15.37 11.37
N LEU A 36 5.06 14.51 12.25
CA LEU A 36 3.69 14.01 12.16
C LEU A 36 2.66 15.05 12.64
N PHE A 37 3.00 15.81 13.67
CA PHE A 37 2.18 16.90 14.21
C PHE A 37 2.01 18.02 13.18
N ASP A 38 3.10 18.46 12.55
CA ASP A 38 3.08 19.50 11.52
C ASP A 38 2.34 19.01 10.26
N ALA A 39 2.31 17.69 10.01
CA ALA A 39 1.50 17.06 8.96
C ALA A 39 0.00 16.90 9.34
N GLY A 40 -0.40 17.30 10.54
CA GLY A 40 -1.80 17.30 11.00
C GLY A 40 -2.29 15.96 11.55
N TYR A 41 -1.38 15.07 11.95
CA TYR A 41 -1.70 13.89 12.74
C TYR A 41 -1.76 14.23 14.23
N GLU A 42 -2.67 13.57 14.93
CA GLU A 42 -2.78 13.60 16.37
C GLU A 42 -1.92 12.46 16.97
N ILE A 43 -1.16 12.75 18.03
CA ILE A 43 -0.28 11.76 18.66
C ILE A 43 -0.76 11.45 20.08
N ASP A 44 -1.00 10.17 20.37
CA ASP A 44 -1.28 9.67 21.70
C ASP A 44 -0.12 8.79 22.20
N PHE A 45 0.05 8.69 23.51
CA PHE A 45 1.17 7.96 24.12
C PHE A 45 0.68 6.77 24.95
N VAL A 46 1.35 5.64 24.81
CA VAL A 46 1.14 4.43 25.61
C VAL A 46 2.47 3.94 26.17
N SER A 47 2.45 3.41 27.39
CA SER A 47 3.61 2.72 27.98
C SER A 47 3.16 1.44 28.70
N PRO A 48 4.05 0.46 28.94
CA PRO A 48 3.69 -0.80 29.60
C PRO A 48 2.90 -0.65 30.91
N LEU A 49 3.23 0.34 31.74
CA LEU A 49 2.57 0.57 33.03
C LEU A 49 1.54 1.72 33.00
N GLY A 50 1.48 2.48 31.91
CA GLY A 50 0.80 3.78 31.86
C GLY A 50 1.42 4.82 32.80
N GLY A 51 0.81 6.00 32.86
CA GLY A 51 1.27 7.09 33.73
C GLY A 51 2.57 7.74 33.23
N LYS A 52 3.40 8.22 34.17
CA LYS A 52 4.59 9.03 33.84
C LYS A 52 5.71 8.19 33.26
N ALA A 53 5.98 8.35 31.97
CA ALA A 53 7.11 7.72 31.32
C ALA A 53 8.44 8.39 31.73
N PRO A 54 9.48 7.63 32.10
CA PRO A 54 10.80 8.17 32.39
C PRO A 54 11.49 8.65 31.10
N VAL A 55 12.15 9.81 31.19
CA VAL A 55 12.87 10.43 30.06
C VAL A 55 14.38 10.29 30.22
N ASP A 56 15.06 10.00 29.11
CA ASP A 56 16.52 9.98 28.95
C ASP A 56 16.92 10.95 27.82
N GLY A 57 18.20 11.31 27.73
CA GLY A 57 18.70 12.21 26.68
C GLY A 57 18.08 13.61 26.73
N PHE A 58 17.80 14.12 27.94
CA PHE A 58 17.11 15.40 28.13
C PHE A 58 17.97 16.59 27.74
N ASP A 59 17.76 17.13 26.54
CA ASP A 59 18.48 18.29 26.01
C ASP A 59 17.51 19.30 25.38
N LEU A 60 17.34 20.47 26.00
CA LEU A 60 16.49 21.57 25.49
C LEU A 60 17.27 22.61 24.67
N THR A 61 18.55 22.37 24.37
CA THR A 61 19.28 23.18 23.38
C THR A 61 18.86 22.82 21.95
N ASP A 62 18.39 21.59 21.75
CA ASP A 62 17.63 21.17 20.57
C ASP A 62 16.25 21.87 20.55
N SER A 63 15.99 22.60 19.47
CA SER A 63 14.76 23.40 19.32
C SER A 63 13.48 22.57 19.24
N VAL A 64 13.56 21.34 18.72
CA VAL A 64 12.43 20.42 18.58
C VAL A 64 12.09 19.82 19.94
N ASN A 65 13.11 19.41 20.71
CA ASN A 65 12.94 18.99 22.10
C ASN A 65 12.28 20.08 22.93
N LYS A 66 12.76 21.33 22.79
CA LYS A 66 12.18 22.49 23.47
C LYS A 66 10.73 22.74 23.06
N LYS A 67 10.42 22.75 21.75
CA LYS A 67 9.06 22.92 21.21
C LYS A 67 8.09 21.89 21.79
N PHE A 68 8.48 20.62 21.85
CA PHE A 68 7.68 19.57 22.48
C PHE A 68 7.52 19.77 23.98
N TRP A 69 8.61 20.02 24.71
CA TRP A 69 8.60 20.09 26.17
C TRP A 69 7.85 21.30 26.73
N GLU A 70 7.83 22.40 25.98
CA GLU A 70 7.06 23.61 26.29
C GLU A 70 5.59 23.49 25.85
N ASN A 71 5.26 22.54 24.97
CA ASN A 71 3.89 22.21 24.63
C ASN A 71 3.22 21.45 25.80
N THR A 72 2.38 22.16 26.56
CA THR A 72 1.76 21.62 27.79
C THR A 72 0.88 20.40 27.52
N GLU A 73 0.18 20.36 26.38
CA GLU A 73 -0.69 19.24 26.01
C GLU A 73 0.14 17.95 25.83
N TYR A 74 1.16 18.01 24.96
CA TYR A 74 1.97 16.83 24.66
C TYR A 74 2.89 16.43 25.81
N ARG A 75 3.39 17.40 26.59
CA ARG A 75 4.09 17.09 27.85
C ARG A 75 3.16 16.33 28.80
N GLN A 76 1.91 16.76 28.96
CA GLN A 76 0.94 16.03 29.80
C GLN A 76 0.66 14.63 29.27
N LYS A 77 0.60 14.43 27.95
CA LYS A 77 0.39 13.09 27.37
C LYS A 77 1.54 12.12 27.67
N VAL A 78 2.80 12.57 27.60
CA VAL A 78 3.95 11.70 27.96
C VAL A 78 4.11 11.52 29.49
N GLU A 79 3.64 12.48 30.29
CA GLU A 79 3.57 12.35 31.75
C GLU A 79 2.36 11.53 32.24
N ASN A 80 1.37 11.26 31.38
CA ASN A 80 0.16 10.52 31.69
C ASN A 80 -0.20 9.56 30.55
N THR A 81 0.76 8.70 30.18
CA THR A 81 0.57 7.73 29.11
C THR A 81 -0.58 6.76 29.41
N MET A 82 -1.28 6.33 28.36
CA MET A 82 -2.25 5.24 28.47
C MET A 82 -1.55 3.95 28.87
N LYS A 83 -2.31 3.06 29.51
CA LYS A 83 -1.99 1.63 29.57
C LYS A 83 -2.38 0.95 28.26
N PRO A 84 -1.75 -0.18 27.89
CA PRO A 84 -2.11 -0.89 26.67
C PRO A 84 -3.59 -1.28 26.63
N SER A 85 -4.18 -1.64 27.79
CA SER A 85 -5.60 -1.98 27.93
C SER A 85 -6.58 -0.85 27.61
N GLU A 86 -6.12 0.41 27.55
CA GLU A 86 -6.95 1.59 27.29
C GLU A 86 -6.95 1.97 25.79
N VAL A 87 -6.13 1.31 24.97
CA VAL A 87 -5.94 1.63 23.55
C VAL A 87 -7.05 1.01 22.70
N ASP A 88 -7.85 1.83 22.02
CA ASP A 88 -8.67 1.37 20.89
C ASP A 88 -7.86 1.39 19.59
N VAL A 89 -7.42 0.20 19.16
CA VAL A 89 -6.64 0.00 17.92
C VAL A 89 -7.32 0.58 16.67
N LYS A 90 -8.66 0.74 16.69
CA LYS A 90 -9.41 1.28 15.55
C LYS A 90 -9.20 2.78 15.37
N GLU A 91 -8.66 3.49 16.34
CA GLU A 91 -8.38 4.92 16.21
C GLU A 91 -7.08 5.22 15.48
N TYR A 92 -6.15 4.26 15.43
CA TYR A 92 -4.79 4.49 14.97
C TYR A 92 -4.54 4.04 13.53
N ALA A 93 -3.84 4.89 12.78
CA ALA A 93 -3.30 4.58 11.45
C ALA A 93 -1.87 4.04 11.53
N ALA A 94 -1.15 4.35 12.60
CA ALA A 94 0.20 3.87 12.83
C ALA A 94 0.49 3.67 14.32
N ILE A 95 1.48 2.84 14.60
CA ILE A 95 2.13 2.72 15.89
C ILE A 95 3.62 2.95 15.72
N PHE A 96 4.23 3.70 16.62
CA PHE A 96 5.65 4.04 16.58
C PHE A 96 6.30 3.73 17.93
N PHE A 97 7.35 2.91 17.94
CA PHE A 97 8.14 2.57 19.13
C PHE A 97 9.36 3.48 19.21
N ALA A 98 9.31 4.47 20.10
CA ALA A 98 10.48 5.29 20.43
C ALA A 98 11.52 4.43 21.17
N GLY A 99 12.81 4.76 21.00
CA GLY A 99 13.90 4.03 21.66
C GLY A 99 14.31 4.67 22.98
N GLY A 100 15.61 4.64 23.26
CA GLY A 100 16.19 4.74 24.59
C GLY A 100 16.36 3.37 25.25
N HIS A 101 17.43 3.20 26.04
CA HIS A 101 17.83 1.90 26.58
C HIS A 101 16.75 1.23 27.42
N GLY A 102 15.91 1.99 28.14
CA GLY A 102 14.85 1.44 29.00
C GLY A 102 13.92 0.45 28.28
N THR A 103 13.71 0.66 26.98
CA THR A 103 12.89 -0.20 26.12
C THR A 103 13.29 -1.68 26.13
N MET A 104 14.58 -1.97 26.35
CA MET A 104 15.12 -3.33 26.34
C MET A 104 14.57 -4.22 27.45
N TRP A 105 14.05 -3.63 28.54
CA TRP A 105 13.59 -4.36 29.72
C TRP A 105 12.08 -4.60 29.77
N ASP A 106 11.27 -3.77 29.12
CA ASP A 106 9.80 -3.82 29.30
C ASP A 106 8.99 -3.91 28.01
N LEU A 107 9.55 -3.58 26.84
CA LEU A 107 8.83 -3.70 25.58
C LEU A 107 8.84 -5.13 24.98
N PRO A 108 9.96 -5.88 24.96
CA PRO A 108 10.04 -7.19 24.29
C PRO A 108 8.97 -8.20 24.70
N ASP A 109 8.58 -8.21 25.98
CA ASP A 109 7.69 -9.22 26.54
C ASP A 109 6.28 -8.67 26.88
N ASN A 110 6.00 -7.41 26.53
CA ASN A 110 4.67 -6.84 26.72
C ASN A 110 3.68 -7.35 25.67
N LYS A 111 2.93 -8.39 26.02
CA LYS A 111 1.96 -9.05 25.13
C LYS A 111 0.84 -8.13 24.65
N GLU A 112 0.42 -7.16 25.45
CA GLU A 112 -0.66 -6.24 25.05
C GLU A 112 -0.19 -5.29 23.95
N LEU A 113 1.01 -4.70 24.10
CA LEU A 113 1.64 -3.89 23.05
C LEU A 113 1.92 -4.70 21.78
N GLN A 114 2.38 -5.96 21.93
CA GLN A 114 2.55 -6.85 20.79
C GLN A 114 1.22 -7.05 20.02
N ASN A 115 0.13 -7.29 20.74
CA ASN A 115 -1.19 -7.49 20.14
C ASN A 115 -1.74 -6.23 19.48
N ILE A 116 -1.52 -5.05 20.07
CA ILE A 116 -1.92 -3.76 19.49
C ILE A 116 -1.17 -3.54 18.17
N ALA A 117 0.16 -3.71 18.18
CA ALA A 117 0.99 -3.50 17.01
C ALA A 117 0.65 -4.49 15.87
N ALA A 118 0.45 -5.77 16.20
CA ALA A 118 0.02 -6.77 15.23
C ALA A 118 -1.33 -6.39 14.60
N GLN A 119 -2.32 -5.98 15.40
CA GLN A 119 -3.63 -5.56 14.88
C GLN A 119 -3.55 -4.33 13.99
N ILE A 120 -2.78 -3.31 14.38
CA ILE A 120 -2.57 -2.12 13.54
C ILE A 120 -1.94 -2.54 12.21
N TYR A 121 -0.88 -3.34 12.23
CA TYR A 121 -0.23 -3.83 11.02
C TYR A 121 -1.16 -4.68 10.14
N GLU A 122 -1.97 -5.57 10.72
CA GLU A 122 -2.90 -6.42 9.95
C GLU A 122 -4.12 -5.67 9.41
N THR A 123 -4.43 -4.50 9.96
CA THR A 123 -5.48 -3.61 9.47
C THR A 123 -4.96 -2.49 8.58
N ASN A 124 -3.83 -2.75 7.91
CA ASN A 124 -3.12 -1.88 6.98
C ASN A 124 -2.37 -0.68 7.60
N GLY A 125 -2.31 -0.55 8.92
CA GLY A 125 -1.55 0.52 9.56
C GLY A 125 -0.01 0.38 9.47
N VAL A 126 0.70 1.48 9.71
CA VAL A 126 2.18 1.52 9.69
C VAL A 126 2.74 1.15 11.06
N VAL A 127 3.84 0.39 11.08
CA VAL A 127 4.62 0.12 12.29
C VAL A 127 5.98 0.79 12.13
N GLY A 128 6.31 1.69 13.04
CA GLY A 128 7.58 2.41 13.09
C GLY A 128 8.39 2.08 14.34
N ALA A 129 9.71 2.12 14.27
CA ALA A 129 10.57 2.06 15.45
C ALA A 129 11.93 2.73 15.21
N VAL A 130 12.63 3.17 16.26
CA VAL A 130 13.98 3.75 16.13
C VAL A 130 14.90 3.33 17.27
N CYS A 131 16.20 3.20 17.01
CA CYS A 131 17.23 2.94 18.02
C CYS A 131 16.98 1.61 18.77
N HIS A 132 16.70 1.64 20.08
CA HIS A 132 16.27 0.46 20.84
C HIS A 132 14.78 0.18 20.78
N GLY A 133 13.97 1.08 20.22
CA GLY A 133 12.53 0.89 20.00
C GLY A 133 12.15 -0.42 19.29
N PRO A 134 12.94 -0.93 18.31
CA PRO A 134 12.76 -2.26 17.73
C PRO A 134 12.78 -3.42 18.73
N ALA A 135 13.22 -3.22 19.97
CA ALA A 135 13.04 -4.16 21.08
C ALA A 135 11.57 -4.53 21.28
N GLY A 136 10.63 -3.59 21.07
CA GLY A 136 9.19 -3.86 21.09
C GLY A 136 8.70 -4.74 19.94
N LEU A 137 9.49 -4.92 18.88
CA LEU A 137 9.13 -5.69 17.69
C LEU A 137 9.56 -7.17 17.76
N VAL A 138 10.55 -7.50 18.62
CA VAL A 138 11.26 -8.80 18.59
C VAL A 138 10.35 -10.02 18.80
N ASN A 139 9.21 -9.86 19.47
CA ASN A 139 8.28 -10.95 19.77
C ASN A 139 6.88 -10.74 19.19
N ILE A 140 6.65 -9.72 18.34
CA ILE A 140 5.36 -9.52 17.69
C ILE A 140 5.13 -10.64 16.67
N LYS A 141 4.03 -11.36 16.83
CA LYS A 141 3.57 -12.38 15.87
C LYS A 141 2.29 -11.94 15.18
N LEU A 142 2.17 -12.29 13.90
CA LEU A 142 0.95 -12.12 13.11
C LEU A 142 0.03 -13.33 13.27
N LYS A 143 -1.20 -13.23 12.75
CA LYS A 143 -2.22 -14.30 12.78
C LYS A 143 -1.75 -15.62 12.17
N ASP A 144 -0.83 -15.57 11.21
CA ASP A 144 -0.23 -16.76 10.58
C ASP A 144 0.85 -17.43 11.47
N GLY A 145 1.15 -16.85 12.63
CA GLY A 145 2.14 -17.34 13.59
C GLY A 145 3.59 -16.91 13.29
N SER A 146 3.84 -16.25 12.16
CA SER A 146 5.15 -15.68 11.81
C SER A 146 5.46 -14.44 12.66
N TYR A 147 6.75 -14.14 12.84
CA TYR A 147 7.14 -12.86 13.42
C TYR A 147 6.87 -11.73 12.42
N LEU A 148 6.36 -10.60 12.88
CA LEU A 148 6.08 -9.43 12.02
C LEU A 148 7.33 -9.04 11.19
N VAL A 149 8.50 -9.10 11.82
CA VAL A 149 9.79 -8.71 11.22
C VAL A 149 10.41 -9.79 10.33
N ALA A 150 9.91 -11.03 10.33
CA ALA A 150 10.51 -12.13 9.59
C ALA A 150 10.56 -11.86 8.08
N GLY A 151 11.71 -12.11 7.46
CA GLY A 151 11.97 -11.94 6.03
C GLY A 151 12.05 -10.49 5.57
N LYS A 152 11.96 -9.50 6.47
CA LYS A 152 11.97 -8.07 6.13
C LYS A 152 13.32 -7.45 6.41
N LYS A 153 13.63 -6.40 5.65
CA LYS A 153 14.72 -5.49 5.93
C LYS A 153 14.39 -4.69 7.18
N VAL A 154 15.29 -4.71 8.14
CA VAL A 154 15.14 -4.02 9.44
C VAL A 154 16.50 -3.49 9.86
N ASN A 155 16.51 -2.38 10.58
CA ASN A 155 17.65 -1.89 11.33
C ASN A 155 17.23 -1.60 12.79
N ALA A 156 18.21 -1.38 13.64
CA ALA A 156 18.06 -1.00 15.05
C ALA A 156 19.41 -0.49 15.56
N PHE A 157 19.48 -0.08 16.82
CA PHE A 157 20.76 0.24 17.46
C PHE A 157 21.71 -0.96 17.32
N THR A 158 22.88 -0.70 16.74
CA THR A 158 23.78 -1.77 16.31
C THR A 158 24.57 -2.31 17.49
N ASN A 159 25.07 -3.54 17.37
CA ASN A 159 26.00 -4.09 18.36
C ASN A 159 27.27 -3.23 18.49
N GLU A 160 27.70 -2.61 17.39
CA GLU A 160 28.87 -1.72 17.36
C GLU A 160 28.61 -0.43 18.16
N GLU A 161 27.45 0.19 17.98
CA GLU A 161 27.05 1.35 18.79
C GLU A 161 26.87 0.98 20.27
N GLU A 162 26.32 -0.20 20.58
CA GLU A 162 26.19 -0.70 21.95
C GLU A 162 27.55 -0.90 22.64
N GLU A 163 28.54 -1.41 21.91
CA GLU A 163 29.91 -1.57 22.41
C GLU A 163 30.59 -0.21 22.62
N ILE A 164 30.39 0.75 21.71
CA ILE A 164 30.91 2.12 21.84
C ILE A 164 30.39 2.79 23.11
N VAL A 165 29.12 2.60 23.46
CA VAL A 165 28.53 3.15 24.69
C VAL A 165 28.80 2.28 25.93
N GLY A 166 29.46 1.13 25.78
CA GLY A 166 29.92 0.28 26.89
C GLY A 166 28.83 -0.51 27.61
N LEU A 167 27.67 -0.72 26.97
CA LEU A 167 26.49 -1.31 27.61
C LEU A 167 26.17 -2.73 27.13
N THR A 168 27.03 -3.36 26.32
CA THR A 168 26.85 -4.73 25.80
C THR A 168 26.68 -5.79 26.89
N LYS A 169 27.24 -5.56 28.09
CA LYS A 169 27.09 -6.44 29.27
C LYS A 169 25.98 -6.02 30.23
N VAL A 170 25.31 -4.92 29.96
CA VAL A 170 24.25 -4.35 30.80
C VAL A 170 22.87 -4.65 30.21
N VAL A 171 22.72 -4.50 28.90
CA VAL A 171 21.45 -4.83 28.21
C VAL A 171 21.13 -6.33 28.35
N PRO A 172 19.83 -6.71 28.46
CA PRO A 172 19.43 -8.10 28.65
C PRO A 172 19.74 -9.00 27.45
N PHE A 173 19.89 -8.41 26.26
CA PHE A 173 20.34 -9.05 25.03
C PHE A 173 20.82 -7.98 24.05
N LEU A 174 21.60 -8.38 23.05
CA LEU A 174 22.00 -7.52 21.94
C LEU A 174 20.86 -7.45 20.91
N LEU A 175 20.36 -6.24 20.64
CA LEU A 175 19.15 -6.05 19.84
C LEU A 175 19.31 -6.50 18.38
N GLU A 176 20.44 -6.14 17.74
CA GLU A 176 20.76 -6.56 16.37
C GLU A 176 20.78 -8.10 16.26
N ASP A 177 21.40 -8.80 17.21
CA ASP A 177 21.45 -10.27 17.21
C ASP A 177 20.07 -10.87 17.43
N LYS A 178 19.29 -10.31 18.36
CA LYS A 178 17.95 -10.80 18.65
C LYS A 178 17.00 -10.66 17.47
N LEU A 179 17.09 -9.57 16.71
CA LEU A 179 16.32 -9.39 15.49
C LEU A 179 16.76 -10.37 14.40
N LYS A 180 18.06 -10.64 14.24
CA LYS A 180 18.56 -11.67 13.30
C LYS A 180 18.03 -13.07 13.64
N GLU A 181 17.94 -13.43 14.92
CA GLU A 181 17.28 -14.68 15.36
C GLU A 181 15.80 -14.76 14.93
N ARG A 182 15.14 -13.62 14.69
CA ARG A 182 13.75 -13.54 14.20
C ARG A 182 13.64 -13.55 12.68
N GLY A 183 14.76 -13.72 11.98
CA GLY A 183 14.82 -13.86 10.53
C GLY A 183 14.74 -12.54 9.77
N VAL A 184 15.18 -11.43 10.36
CA VAL A 184 15.31 -10.16 9.63
C VAL A 184 16.50 -10.19 8.67
N ILE A 185 16.41 -9.40 7.61
CA ILE A 185 17.54 -9.00 6.79
C ILE A 185 18.08 -7.71 7.41
N PHE A 186 19.09 -7.82 8.29
CA PHE A 186 19.57 -6.65 9.03
C PHE A 186 20.41 -5.72 8.14
N GLU A 187 19.98 -4.48 7.98
CA GLU A 187 20.73 -3.42 7.28
C GLU A 187 21.29 -2.43 8.31
N LYS A 188 22.50 -1.91 8.08
CA LYS A 188 23.12 -0.90 8.93
C LYS A 188 24.09 -0.01 8.19
N SER A 189 24.24 1.21 8.69
CA SER A 189 25.32 2.13 8.36
C SER A 189 26.36 2.15 9.48
N ALA A 190 27.46 2.88 9.25
CA ALA A 190 28.42 3.18 10.31
C ALA A 190 27.73 3.84 11.52
N PRO A 191 28.28 3.68 12.74
CA PRO A 191 27.73 4.26 13.96
C PRO A 191 27.35 5.74 13.82
N TRP A 192 26.21 6.12 14.39
CA TRP A 192 25.69 7.51 14.47
C TRP A 192 25.31 8.13 13.12
N GLN A 193 25.39 7.39 12.02
CA GLN A 193 24.87 7.83 10.73
C GLN A 193 23.35 7.70 10.69
N VAL A 194 22.71 8.64 9.99
CA VAL A 194 21.28 8.53 9.66
C VAL A 194 21.09 7.30 8.77
N HIS A 195 20.26 6.35 9.22
CA HIS A 195 19.93 5.16 8.46
C HIS A 195 18.49 4.74 8.75
N VAL A 196 17.64 4.80 7.73
CA VAL A 196 16.23 4.42 7.79
C VAL A 196 15.97 3.34 6.77
N VAL A 197 15.27 2.30 7.19
CA VAL A 197 14.82 1.19 6.36
C VAL A 197 13.31 1.20 6.32
N VAL A 198 12.76 1.08 5.11
CA VAL A 198 11.32 0.93 4.87
C VAL A 198 11.12 -0.34 4.08
N ASP A 199 10.41 -1.30 4.69
CA ASP A 199 10.04 -2.56 4.04
C ASP A 199 8.54 -2.81 4.25
N TYR A 200 7.78 -2.79 3.16
CA TYR A 200 6.32 -2.68 3.17
C TYR A 200 5.84 -1.49 4.03
N ARG A 201 5.17 -1.80 5.16
CA ARG A 201 4.61 -0.84 6.13
C ARG A 201 5.37 -0.86 7.46
N LEU A 202 6.57 -1.45 7.46
CA LEU A 202 7.50 -1.45 8.58
C LEU A 202 8.61 -0.43 8.31
N VAL A 203 8.74 0.55 9.22
CA VAL A 203 9.77 1.59 9.17
C VAL A 203 10.68 1.43 10.39
N THR A 204 11.99 1.32 10.18
CA THR A 204 12.95 1.31 11.29
C THR A 204 14.09 2.30 11.09
N GLY A 205 14.56 2.90 12.17
CA GLY A 205 15.76 3.75 12.19
C GLY A 205 16.83 3.24 13.15
N GLN A 206 18.09 3.45 12.79
CA GLN A 206 19.22 2.86 13.51
C GLN A 206 19.49 3.48 14.89
N ASN A 207 19.40 4.80 15.03
CA ASN A 207 19.94 5.54 16.19
C ASN A 207 19.22 6.89 16.36
N PRO A 208 19.53 7.70 17.41
CA PRO A 208 18.85 8.99 17.62
C PRO A 208 18.92 9.93 16.41
N GLN A 209 20.02 9.92 15.65
CA GLN A 209 20.19 10.76 14.45
C GLN A 209 19.18 10.40 13.35
N SER A 210 18.65 9.18 13.37
CA SER A 210 17.67 8.69 12.41
C SER A 210 16.23 9.09 12.74
N ALA A 211 15.96 9.63 13.93
CA ALA A 211 14.60 9.86 14.44
C ALA A 211 13.74 10.74 13.53
N HIS A 212 14.24 11.91 13.10
CA HIS A 212 13.51 12.80 12.19
C HIS A 212 13.17 12.10 10.86
N ALA A 213 14.14 11.40 10.27
CA ALA A 213 13.96 10.67 9.02
C ALA A 213 12.96 9.50 9.16
N VAL A 214 12.89 8.86 10.32
CA VAL A 214 11.84 7.87 10.62
C VAL A 214 10.45 8.54 10.64
N GLY A 215 10.32 9.73 11.25
CA GLY A 215 9.08 10.52 11.20
C GLY A 215 8.63 10.81 9.77
N GLU A 216 9.55 11.27 8.92
CA GLU A 216 9.28 11.53 7.49
C GLU A 216 8.85 10.25 6.74
N ALA A 217 9.55 9.13 6.97
CA ALA A 217 9.19 7.86 6.35
C ALA A 217 7.81 7.34 6.79
N ILE A 218 7.43 7.51 8.07
CA ILE A 218 6.09 7.17 8.55
C ILE A 218 5.04 8.08 7.90
N LYS A 219 5.29 9.40 7.82
CA LYS A 219 4.41 10.37 7.15
C LYS A 219 4.17 9.95 5.70
N GLU A 220 5.23 9.65 4.95
CA GLU A 220 5.12 9.20 3.57
C GLU A 220 4.29 7.92 3.42
N GLN A 221 4.45 6.94 4.32
CA GLN A 221 3.65 5.71 4.28
C GLN A 221 2.16 6.00 4.51
N LEU A 222 1.86 6.87 5.48
CA LEU A 222 0.48 7.30 5.77
C LEU A 222 -0.13 8.08 4.59
N GLU A 223 0.65 8.93 3.90
CA GLU A 223 0.23 9.67 2.70
C GLU A 223 0.06 8.78 1.46
N LYS A 224 0.90 7.75 1.29
CA LYS A 224 0.76 6.74 0.22
C LYS A 224 -0.55 5.98 0.33
N GLU A 225 -0.97 5.62 1.55
CA GLU A 225 -2.28 4.99 1.75
C GLU A 225 -3.43 5.84 1.24
N ASN A 226 -3.30 7.18 1.32
CA ASN A 226 -4.39 8.05 0.93
C ASN A 226 -4.28 8.74 -0.42
N THR A 227 -3.13 8.61 -1.07
CA THR A 227 -2.97 8.82 -2.51
C THR A 227 -3.26 7.57 -3.34
N LYS A 228 -3.19 6.34 -2.78
CA LYS A 228 -3.66 5.11 -3.45
C LYS A 228 -5.14 5.18 -3.83
N TYR A 229 -5.94 5.96 -3.10
CA TYR A 229 -7.34 6.25 -3.44
C TYR A 229 -7.53 7.47 -4.35
N MET A 230 -6.47 8.21 -4.71
CA MET A 230 -6.53 9.42 -5.53
C MET A 230 -5.88 9.28 -6.93
N LYS A 231 -5.05 8.25 -7.17
CA LYS A 231 -4.57 7.94 -8.52
C LYS A 231 -5.44 6.86 -9.15
N GLN A 232 -6.27 7.25 -10.10
CA GLN A 232 -7.01 6.30 -10.95
C GLN A 232 -6.04 5.60 -11.91
N SER A 233 -6.23 4.30 -12.10
CA SER A 233 -5.39 3.52 -13.01
C SER A 233 -5.68 3.91 -14.47
N ALA A 234 -4.67 3.82 -15.34
CA ALA A 234 -4.79 4.12 -16.76
C ALA A 234 -4.49 2.88 -17.63
N ILE A 235 -5.12 2.82 -18.79
CA ILE A 235 -4.74 1.88 -19.86
C ILE A 235 -3.42 2.38 -20.46
N VAL A 236 -2.50 1.44 -20.71
CA VAL A 236 -1.17 1.72 -21.28
C VAL A 236 -1.11 1.08 -22.65
N PHE A 237 -0.92 1.90 -23.69
CA PHE A 237 -0.83 1.43 -25.07
C PHE A 237 0.62 1.14 -25.45
N GLN A 238 0.81 0.13 -26.31
CA GLN A 238 2.07 -0.04 -27.01
C GLN A 238 2.30 1.17 -27.93
N GLU A 239 3.56 1.53 -28.17
CA GLU A 239 3.94 2.76 -28.88
C GLU A 239 3.22 2.94 -30.23
N LYS A 240 3.12 1.86 -31.04
CA LYS A 240 2.40 1.85 -32.32
C LYS A 240 0.93 2.28 -32.22
N TYR A 241 0.28 2.02 -31.08
CA TYR A 241 -1.15 2.26 -30.85
C TYR A 241 -1.39 3.43 -29.89
N THR A 242 -0.43 4.36 -29.79
CA THR A 242 -0.56 5.52 -28.90
C THR A 242 -1.74 6.39 -29.35
N PRO A 243 -2.75 6.64 -28.47
CA PRO A 243 -3.87 7.51 -28.81
C PRO A 243 -3.43 8.88 -29.31
N GLY A 244 -4.08 9.37 -30.36
CA GLY A 244 -3.72 10.63 -31.03
C GLY A 244 -2.61 10.51 -32.08
N THR A 245 -1.96 9.35 -32.20
CA THR A 245 -1.04 9.03 -33.29
C THR A 245 -1.63 8.03 -34.30
N THR A 246 -2.74 7.38 -33.96
CA THR A 246 -3.48 6.43 -34.80
C THR A 246 -4.63 7.08 -35.56
N ASP A 247 -5.23 6.33 -36.49
CA ASP A 247 -6.28 6.82 -37.38
C ASP A 247 -7.64 7.07 -36.69
N ASN A 248 -7.93 6.32 -35.63
CA ASN A 248 -9.09 6.53 -34.77
C ASN A 248 -8.79 6.13 -33.31
N PHE A 249 -9.54 6.72 -32.39
CA PHE A 249 -9.49 6.40 -30.96
C PHE A 249 -10.86 6.64 -30.31
N CYS A 250 -11.25 5.75 -29.40
CA CYS A 250 -12.39 5.94 -28.51
C CYS A 250 -12.05 5.60 -27.06
N SER A 251 -12.80 6.21 -26.14
CA SER A 251 -12.72 5.96 -24.72
C SER A 251 -14.12 6.11 -24.13
N ASN A 252 -14.60 5.08 -23.45
CA ASN A 252 -15.87 5.09 -22.74
C ASN A 252 -15.66 4.58 -21.31
N GLU A 253 -16.41 5.15 -20.37
CA GLU A 253 -16.28 4.82 -18.96
C GLU A 253 -17.65 4.84 -18.28
N VAL A 254 -17.86 3.89 -17.37
CA VAL A 254 -18.96 3.92 -16.41
C VAL A 254 -18.45 3.70 -14.98
N ILE A 255 -19.08 4.37 -14.02
CA ILE A 255 -18.86 4.15 -12.59
C ILE A 255 -20.20 3.83 -11.95
N VAL A 256 -20.31 2.64 -11.35
CA VAL A 256 -21.58 2.15 -10.81
C VAL A 256 -21.45 1.67 -9.37
N LYS A 257 -22.49 1.87 -8.56
CA LYS A 257 -22.58 1.30 -7.21
C LYS A 257 -23.10 -0.14 -7.25
N GLY A 258 -22.73 -0.93 -6.24
CA GLY A 258 -23.35 -2.23 -5.96
C GLY A 258 -22.79 -3.39 -6.78
N LEU A 259 -21.71 -3.17 -7.52
CA LEU A 259 -20.91 -4.20 -8.17
C LEU A 259 -19.45 -4.12 -7.69
N THR A 260 -18.76 -5.23 -7.82
CA THR A 260 -17.32 -5.38 -7.59
C THR A 260 -16.62 -5.75 -8.90
N THR A 261 -15.31 -5.51 -8.93
CA THR A 261 -14.43 -5.88 -10.04
C THR A 261 -14.54 -7.36 -10.37
N LYS A 262 -14.64 -8.23 -9.35
CA LYS A 262 -14.80 -9.69 -9.53
C LYS A 262 -16.12 -10.07 -10.21
N GLU A 263 -17.23 -9.39 -9.86
CA GLU A 263 -18.54 -9.64 -10.47
C GLU A 263 -18.60 -9.21 -11.94
N VAL A 264 -17.91 -8.11 -12.30
CA VAL A 264 -17.81 -7.63 -13.68
C VAL A 264 -16.86 -8.53 -14.49
N TRP A 265 -15.68 -8.81 -13.97
CA TRP A 265 -14.60 -9.54 -14.64
C TRP A 265 -15.08 -10.88 -15.19
N LYS A 266 -15.84 -11.63 -14.38
CA LYS A 266 -16.40 -12.95 -14.74
C LYS A 266 -17.12 -12.96 -16.09
N TYR A 267 -17.88 -11.91 -16.40
CA TYR A 267 -18.64 -11.83 -17.64
C TYR A 267 -17.85 -11.19 -18.77
N LEU A 268 -16.94 -10.26 -18.43
CA LEU A 268 -16.04 -9.67 -19.42
C LEU A 268 -15.11 -10.71 -20.03
N VAL A 269 -14.51 -11.61 -19.25
CA VAL A 269 -13.55 -12.60 -19.77
C VAL A 269 -14.21 -13.78 -20.48
N ASN A 270 -15.53 -13.81 -20.65
CA ASN A 270 -16.21 -14.90 -21.35
C ASN A 270 -16.90 -14.38 -22.62
N PRO A 271 -16.22 -14.41 -23.79
CA PRO A 271 -16.75 -13.89 -25.03
C PRO A 271 -18.05 -14.54 -25.49
N PHE A 272 -18.27 -15.81 -25.13
CA PHE A 272 -19.52 -16.51 -25.45
C PHE A 272 -20.74 -15.93 -24.70
N VAL A 273 -20.52 -15.16 -23.63
CA VAL A 273 -21.58 -14.45 -22.91
C VAL A 273 -21.81 -13.05 -23.47
N TRP A 274 -20.86 -12.49 -24.25
CA TRP A 274 -21.01 -11.15 -24.82
C TRP A 274 -22.24 -11.05 -25.72
N THR A 275 -22.59 -12.12 -26.44
CA THR A 275 -23.77 -12.20 -27.30
C THR A 275 -25.10 -12.03 -26.54
N GLU A 276 -25.10 -12.25 -25.23
CA GLU A 276 -26.29 -12.11 -24.37
C GLU A 276 -26.54 -10.65 -23.94
N TYR A 277 -25.51 -9.81 -23.97
CA TYR A 277 -25.61 -8.44 -23.45
C TYR A 277 -25.06 -7.35 -24.38
N TYR A 278 -24.42 -7.73 -25.50
CA TYR A 278 -23.85 -6.82 -26.47
C TYR A 278 -24.25 -7.22 -27.89
N SER A 279 -25.13 -6.43 -28.50
CA SER A 279 -25.73 -6.72 -29.81
C SER A 279 -24.74 -6.69 -30.98
N ASN A 280 -23.60 -6.01 -30.85
CA ASN A 280 -22.52 -6.05 -31.83
C ASN A 280 -21.52 -7.17 -31.55
N SER A 281 -21.87 -8.20 -30.78
CA SER A 281 -21.06 -9.42 -30.65
C SER A 281 -21.84 -10.61 -31.21
N SER A 282 -21.18 -11.36 -32.09
CA SER A 282 -21.71 -12.60 -32.68
C SER A 282 -20.57 -13.48 -33.16
N ASP A 283 -20.87 -14.73 -33.54
CA ASP A 283 -19.92 -15.66 -34.19
C ASP A 283 -18.60 -15.84 -33.43
N VAL A 284 -18.67 -15.98 -32.10
CA VAL A 284 -17.50 -16.15 -31.22
C VAL A 284 -16.92 -17.55 -31.35
N GLU A 285 -15.62 -17.63 -31.62
CA GLU A 285 -14.86 -18.88 -31.75
C GLU A 285 -13.46 -18.71 -31.16
N PHE A 286 -12.96 -19.71 -30.44
CA PHE A 286 -11.55 -19.75 -30.00
C PHE A 286 -10.73 -20.55 -31.01
N LEU A 287 -9.61 -20.00 -31.45
CA LEU A 287 -8.81 -20.56 -32.56
C LEU A 287 -7.71 -21.51 -32.09
N ASN A 288 -7.30 -21.41 -30.83
CA ASN A 288 -6.23 -22.19 -30.24
C ASN A 288 -6.55 -22.75 -28.84
N SER A 289 -7.83 -22.78 -28.46
CA SER A 289 -8.27 -23.25 -27.13
C SER A 289 -9.69 -23.83 -27.18
N ASN A 290 -9.97 -24.77 -26.28
CA ASN A 290 -11.32 -25.30 -26.02
C ASN A 290 -11.96 -24.70 -24.76
N ASP A 291 -11.28 -23.76 -24.10
CA ASP A 291 -11.80 -23.04 -22.95
C ASP A 291 -12.92 -22.08 -23.34
N LYS A 292 -13.59 -21.53 -22.32
CA LYS A 292 -14.68 -20.54 -22.51
C LYS A 292 -14.33 -19.16 -21.99
N GLU A 293 -13.17 -19.02 -21.35
CA GLU A 293 -12.71 -17.77 -20.78
C GLU A 293 -11.40 -17.35 -21.44
N LEU A 294 -11.23 -16.03 -21.61
CA LEU A 294 -10.00 -15.41 -22.07
C LEU A 294 -8.90 -15.61 -21.03
N TYR A 295 -7.68 -15.79 -21.51
CA TYR A 295 -6.45 -15.81 -20.74
C TYR A 295 -5.29 -15.35 -21.61
N ASP A 296 -4.12 -15.18 -21.01
CA ASP A 296 -2.94 -14.66 -21.70
C ASP A 296 -2.60 -15.47 -22.98
N GLY A 297 -2.43 -14.76 -24.10
CA GLY A 297 -2.07 -15.36 -25.39
C GLY A 297 -3.15 -16.14 -26.14
N VAL A 298 -4.38 -16.27 -25.62
CA VAL A 298 -5.47 -16.95 -26.37
C VAL A 298 -5.82 -16.16 -27.63
N ARG A 299 -6.10 -16.90 -28.71
CA ARG A 299 -6.60 -16.35 -29.98
C ARG A 299 -8.06 -16.70 -30.15
N PHE A 300 -8.85 -15.71 -30.50
CA PHE A 300 -10.27 -15.86 -30.73
C PHE A 300 -10.71 -15.01 -31.91
N ARG A 301 -11.86 -15.34 -32.46
CA ARG A 301 -12.54 -14.60 -33.51
C ARG A 301 -13.94 -14.26 -33.03
N PHE A 302 -14.40 -13.08 -33.40
CA PHE A 302 -15.80 -12.68 -33.21
C PHE A 302 -16.16 -11.65 -34.28
N LYS A 303 -17.46 -11.51 -34.55
CA LYS A 303 -17.98 -10.50 -35.44
C LYS A 303 -18.46 -9.30 -34.63
N THR A 304 -17.97 -8.12 -34.99
CA THR A 304 -18.40 -6.86 -34.38
C THR A 304 -18.56 -5.74 -35.40
N PHE A 305 -19.59 -4.91 -35.21
CA PHE A 305 -20.02 -3.90 -36.18
C PHE A 305 -20.20 -4.46 -37.62
N GLY A 306 -20.51 -5.74 -37.75
CA GLY A 306 -20.63 -6.42 -39.04
C GLY A 306 -19.32 -6.98 -39.62
N PHE A 307 -18.17 -6.75 -38.99
CA PHE A 307 -16.85 -7.20 -39.45
C PHE A 307 -16.33 -8.39 -38.64
N PRO A 308 -15.79 -9.45 -39.28
CA PRO A 308 -15.07 -10.49 -38.58
C PRO A 308 -13.71 -9.96 -38.13
N ILE A 309 -13.46 -10.02 -36.82
CA ILE A 309 -12.19 -9.65 -36.21
C ILE A 309 -11.54 -10.90 -35.64
N GLU A 310 -10.31 -11.15 -36.04
CA GLU A 310 -9.43 -12.08 -35.35
C GLU A 310 -8.63 -11.32 -34.29
N ALA A 311 -8.49 -11.90 -33.10
CA ALA A 311 -7.86 -11.24 -31.98
C ALA A 311 -6.96 -12.17 -31.17
N GLN A 312 -5.94 -11.59 -30.54
CA GLN A 312 -5.05 -12.25 -29.60
C GLN A 312 -4.94 -11.42 -28.32
N ILE A 313 -5.07 -12.07 -27.15
CA ILE A 313 -4.86 -11.41 -25.86
C ILE A 313 -3.39 -11.02 -25.71
N THR A 314 -3.15 -9.74 -25.37
CA THR A 314 -1.83 -9.13 -25.18
C THR A 314 -1.59 -8.64 -23.76
N GLU A 315 -2.64 -8.52 -22.95
CA GLU A 315 -2.56 -8.21 -21.52
C GLU A 315 -3.68 -8.94 -20.79
N PHE A 316 -3.36 -9.65 -19.71
CA PHE A 316 -4.33 -10.34 -18.86
C PHE A 316 -3.91 -10.25 -17.38
N VAL A 317 -4.53 -9.33 -16.65
CA VAL A 317 -4.33 -9.13 -15.22
C VAL A 317 -5.68 -9.33 -14.52
N PRO A 318 -5.95 -10.51 -13.94
CA PRO A 318 -7.20 -10.78 -13.24
C PRO A 318 -7.31 -9.96 -11.93
N PRO A 319 -8.52 -9.84 -11.36
CA PRO A 319 -8.72 -9.09 -10.12
C PRO A 319 -7.88 -9.66 -8.97
N CYS A 320 -6.98 -8.83 -8.43
CA CYS A 320 -6.08 -9.20 -7.34
C CYS A 320 -5.98 -8.06 -6.31
N GLY A 321 -6.46 -8.31 -5.09
CA GLY A 321 -6.41 -7.31 -4.01
C GLY A 321 -7.09 -5.99 -4.38
N ASN A 322 -6.33 -4.90 -4.26
CA ASN A 322 -6.79 -3.52 -4.57
C ASN A 322 -6.18 -2.98 -5.88
N GLU A 323 -5.67 -3.85 -6.75
CA GLU A 323 -5.13 -3.44 -8.05
C GLU A 323 -6.21 -3.51 -9.14
N ALA A 324 -6.09 -2.65 -10.14
CA ALA A 324 -7.00 -2.68 -11.28
C ALA A 324 -6.81 -3.97 -12.09
N ALA A 325 -7.92 -4.64 -12.41
CA ALA A 325 -7.92 -5.73 -13.38
C ALA A 325 -7.79 -5.16 -14.79
N ARG A 326 -7.02 -5.82 -15.66
CA ARG A 326 -6.62 -5.31 -16.97
C ARG A 326 -6.76 -6.41 -18.02
N LEU A 327 -7.39 -6.09 -19.14
CA LEU A 327 -7.54 -7.02 -20.26
C LEU A 327 -7.32 -6.24 -21.54
N ALA A 328 -6.37 -6.64 -22.37
CA ALA A 328 -6.19 -6.05 -23.69
C ALA A 328 -5.97 -7.12 -24.76
N TRP A 329 -6.41 -6.82 -25.96
CA TRP A 329 -6.18 -7.67 -27.12
C TRP A 329 -5.84 -6.86 -28.36
N HIS A 330 -5.00 -7.47 -29.19
CA HIS A 330 -4.74 -7.06 -30.55
C HIS A 330 -5.74 -7.73 -31.47
N GLY A 331 -6.54 -6.92 -32.18
CA GLY A 331 -7.50 -7.36 -33.17
C GLY A 331 -7.10 -6.91 -34.57
N TRP A 332 -7.35 -7.75 -35.58
CA TRP A 332 -7.12 -7.39 -36.97
C TRP A 332 -8.16 -8.01 -37.91
N ALA A 333 -8.36 -7.33 -39.03
CA ALA A 333 -9.03 -7.87 -40.21
C ALA A 333 -8.01 -7.88 -41.36
N GLU A 334 -7.75 -9.07 -41.91
CA GLU A 334 -6.88 -9.23 -43.08
C GLU A 334 -7.53 -8.58 -44.31
N GLY A 335 -6.71 -7.96 -45.16
CA GLY A 335 -7.19 -7.25 -46.34
C GLY A 335 -6.08 -6.48 -47.05
N ASP A 336 -6.47 -5.84 -48.15
CA ASP A 336 -5.62 -4.85 -48.81
C ASP A 336 -5.61 -3.51 -48.04
N GLU A 337 -4.92 -2.50 -48.56
CA GLU A 337 -4.85 -1.18 -47.93
C GLU A 337 -6.22 -0.52 -47.70
N ALA A 338 -7.25 -0.90 -48.48
CA ALA A 338 -8.60 -0.37 -48.36
C ALA A 338 -9.42 -1.05 -47.25
N THR A 339 -9.09 -2.31 -46.93
CA THR A 339 -9.93 -3.16 -46.08
C THR A 339 -9.23 -3.63 -44.80
N ARG A 340 -7.90 -3.53 -44.73
CA ARG A 340 -7.12 -3.89 -43.54
C ARG A 340 -7.46 -2.97 -42.36
N LEU A 341 -7.69 -3.59 -41.21
CA LEU A 341 -7.92 -2.91 -39.94
C LEU A 341 -7.03 -3.56 -38.87
N ASP A 342 -6.38 -2.73 -38.05
CA ASP A 342 -5.43 -3.16 -37.01
C ASP A 342 -5.74 -2.37 -35.72
N VAL A 343 -6.00 -3.06 -34.61
CA VAL A 343 -6.68 -2.50 -33.43
C VAL A 343 -6.06 -3.00 -32.12
N ILE A 344 -5.82 -2.12 -31.16
CA ILE A 344 -5.72 -2.50 -29.74
C ILE A 344 -6.99 -2.08 -29.03
N HIS A 345 -7.66 -3.04 -28.40
CA HIS A 345 -8.79 -2.80 -27.51
C HIS A 345 -8.40 -3.22 -26.09
N ALA A 346 -8.67 -2.38 -25.10
CA ALA A 346 -8.27 -2.58 -23.72
C ALA A 346 -9.38 -2.23 -22.73
N TRP A 347 -9.39 -2.94 -21.61
CA TRP A 347 -10.29 -2.77 -20.48
C TRP A 347 -9.49 -2.58 -19.20
N LEU A 348 -10.04 -1.73 -18.33
CA LEU A 348 -9.55 -1.53 -16.99
C LEU A 348 -10.74 -1.51 -16.03
N ILE A 349 -10.70 -2.36 -15.00
CA ILE A 349 -11.75 -2.47 -14.00
C ILE A 349 -11.14 -2.31 -12.61
N GLU A 350 -11.63 -1.37 -11.81
CA GLU A 350 -11.11 -1.14 -10.46
C GLU A 350 -12.22 -0.85 -9.45
N ASP A 351 -12.06 -1.43 -8.25
CA ASP A 351 -12.94 -1.15 -7.11
C ASP A 351 -12.61 0.23 -6.55
N LEU A 352 -13.64 1.05 -6.39
CA LEU A 352 -13.55 2.39 -5.86
C LEU A 352 -14.20 2.49 -4.47
N PRO A 353 -13.77 3.45 -3.63
CA PRO A 353 -14.43 3.73 -2.35
C PRO A 353 -15.94 3.97 -2.49
N GLY A 354 -16.69 3.51 -1.49
CA GLY A 354 -18.15 3.66 -1.43
C GLY A 354 -18.92 2.54 -2.14
N GLY A 355 -18.32 1.34 -2.27
CA GLY A 355 -18.95 0.17 -2.89
C GLY A 355 -19.25 0.39 -4.38
N ARG A 356 -18.28 1.00 -5.07
CA ARG A 356 -18.37 1.36 -6.48
C ARG A 356 -17.35 0.56 -7.27
N VAL A 357 -17.64 0.35 -8.55
CA VAL A 357 -16.68 -0.15 -9.53
C VAL A 357 -16.60 0.82 -10.69
N ARG A 358 -15.38 1.06 -11.18
CA ARG A 358 -15.09 1.78 -12.42
C ARG A 358 -14.80 0.76 -13.51
N ILE A 359 -15.41 0.94 -14.67
CA ILE A 359 -15.19 0.10 -15.85
C ILE A 359 -14.85 1.05 -17.00
N LEU A 360 -13.59 1.01 -17.42
CA LEU A 360 -13.04 1.80 -18.53
C LEU A 360 -12.76 0.87 -19.70
N THR A 361 -13.18 1.26 -20.89
CA THR A 361 -12.75 0.66 -22.16
C THR A 361 -12.17 1.71 -23.08
N GLN A 362 -11.08 1.37 -23.77
CA GLN A 362 -10.45 2.21 -24.76
C GLN A 362 -10.00 1.38 -25.95
N GLU A 363 -10.05 1.98 -27.14
CA GLU A 363 -9.62 1.33 -28.37
C GLU A 363 -8.89 2.33 -29.28
N SER A 364 -7.78 1.88 -29.85
CA SER A 364 -6.96 2.61 -30.81
C SER A 364 -6.83 1.80 -32.10
N GLN A 365 -7.16 2.42 -33.24
CA GLN A 365 -7.31 1.74 -34.52
C GLN A 365 -6.44 2.39 -35.61
N ILE A 366 -5.91 1.56 -36.50
CA ILE A 366 -5.09 1.93 -37.67
C ILE A 366 -5.70 1.29 -38.93
N GLY A 367 -5.78 2.05 -40.01
CA GLY A 367 -6.28 1.62 -41.32
C GLY A 367 -7.30 2.57 -41.92
N LYS A 368 -7.53 2.49 -43.24
CA LYS A 368 -8.55 3.30 -43.94
C LYS A 368 -9.96 3.14 -43.36
N PRO A 369 -10.43 1.93 -42.98
CA PRO A 369 -11.73 1.79 -42.33
C PRO A 369 -11.82 2.58 -41.01
N ALA A 370 -10.73 2.65 -40.22
CA ALA A 370 -10.69 3.44 -39.00
C ALA A 370 -10.83 4.95 -39.28
N GLN A 371 -10.17 5.45 -40.32
CA GLN A 371 -10.28 6.87 -40.74
C GLN A 371 -11.72 7.24 -41.15
N GLU A 372 -12.45 6.33 -41.78
CA GLU A 372 -13.86 6.53 -42.14
C GLU A 372 -14.78 6.54 -40.92
N LEU A 373 -14.57 5.59 -40.00
CA LEU A 373 -15.29 5.52 -38.73
C LEU A 373 -15.11 6.79 -37.90
N ALA A 374 -13.88 7.33 -37.83
CA ALA A 374 -13.58 8.57 -37.11
C ALA A 374 -14.40 9.79 -37.62
N LYS A 375 -14.71 9.81 -38.92
CA LYS A 375 -15.48 10.89 -39.58
C LYS A 375 -16.99 10.72 -39.44
N THR A 376 -17.48 9.50 -39.22
CA THR A 376 -18.92 9.20 -39.15
C THR A 376 -19.56 9.83 -37.91
N LYS A 377 -20.75 10.42 -38.08
CA LYS A 377 -21.57 11.01 -37.00
C LYS A 377 -23.02 10.49 -37.08
N PRO A 378 -23.62 10.05 -35.95
CA PRO A 378 -22.99 9.89 -34.63
C PRO A 378 -21.86 8.85 -34.66
N ASN A 379 -20.88 8.96 -33.75
CA ASN A 379 -19.69 8.10 -33.79
C ASN A 379 -20.10 6.65 -33.44
N PRO A 380 -20.01 5.70 -34.40
CA PRO A 380 -20.50 4.35 -34.18
C PRO A 380 -19.68 3.59 -33.13
N ILE A 381 -18.36 3.83 -33.06
CA ILE A 381 -17.47 3.14 -32.12
C ILE A 381 -17.74 3.60 -30.69
N ILE A 382 -17.85 4.91 -30.44
CA ILE A 382 -18.19 5.44 -29.11
C ILE A 382 -19.55 4.92 -28.64
N ASN A 383 -20.55 4.90 -29.52
CA ASN A 383 -21.89 4.43 -29.16
C ASN A 383 -21.89 2.92 -28.87
N GLY A 384 -21.27 2.11 -29.73
CA GLY A 384 -21.22 0.68 -29.49
C GLY A 384 -20.36 0.30 -28.28
N HIS A 385 -19.32 1.06 -27.93
CA HIS A 385 -18.58 0.88 -26.68
C HIS A 385 -19.43 1.22 -25.45
N GLN A 386 -20.26 2.27 -25.53
CA GLN A 386 -21.21 2.61 -24.49
C GLN A 386 -22.24 1.49 -24.28
N ASP A 387 -22.84 0.99 -25.37
CA ASP A 387 -23.79 -0.13 -25.32
C ASP A 387 -23.15 -1.38 -24.70
N TRP A 388 -21.86 -1.63 -24.97
CA TRP A 388 -21.13 -2.75 -24.40
C TRP A 388 -20.96 -2.61 -22.88
N LEU A 389 -20.57 -1.42 -22.40
CA LEU A 389 -20.45 -1.13 -20.97
C LEU A 389 -21.80 -1.28 -20.25
N ASP A 390 -22.84 -0.67 -20.79
CA ASP A 390 -24.19 -0.69 -20.19
C ASP A 390 -24.76 -2.12 -20.17
N GLY A 391 -24.55 -2.88 -21.26
CA GLY A 391 -24.88 -4.29 -21.35
C GLY A 391 -24.17 -5.12 -20.28
N LEU A 392 -22.85 -4.97 -20.15
CA LEU A 392 -22.05 -5.69 -19.16
C LEU A 392 -22.51 -5.39 -17.72
N VAL A 393 -22.73 -4.12 -17.40
CA VAL A 393 -23.21 -3.68 -16.08
C VAL A 393 -24.58 -4.28 -15.77
N ASN A 394 -25.52 -4.18 -16.71
CA ASN A 394 -26.89 -4.67 -16.51
C ASN A 394 -26.91 -6.20 -16.37
N TYR A 395 -26.14 -6.90 -17.21
CA TYR A 395 -25.99 -8.34 -17.11
C TYR A 395 -25.39 -8.76 -15.77
N ALA A 396 -24.28 -8.14 -15.35
CA ALA A 396 -23.63 -8.43 -14.06
C ALA A 396 -24.58 -8.20 -12.88
N LYS A 397 -25.35 -7.10 -12.87
CA LYS A 397 -26.37 -6.84 -11.85
C LYS A 397 -27.48 -7.89 -11.83
N SER A 398 -27.91 -8.38 -12.98
CA SER A 398 -28.98 -9.39 -13.08
C SER A 398 -28.59 -10.79 -12.59
N LYS A 399 -27.27 -11.05 -12.47
CA LYS A 399 -26.71 -12.35 -12.06
C LYS A 399 -26.11 -12.35 -10.66
N LYS A 400 -26.23 -11.23 -9.95
CA LYS A 400 -25.90 -11.08 -8.54
C LYS A 400 -27.03 -11.65 -7.69
#